data_AF-A0A3D2DQ07-F1
#
_entry.id   AF-A0A3D2DQ07-F1
#
_cell.length_a   1.000
_cell.length_b   1.000
_cell.length_c   1.000
_cell.angle_alpha   90.00
_cell.angle_beta   90.00
_cell.angle_gamma   90.00
#
_symmetry.space_group_name_H-M   'P 1'
#
loop_
_entity.id
_entity.type
_entity.pdbx_description
1 polymer ?
#
loop_
_entity_poly.entity_id
_entity_poly.type
_entity_poly.pdbx_seq_one_letter_code
_entity_poly.pdbx_strand_id
1 'polypeptide(L)' 'KMMYDWIVDNGFRPVIIATKLDKLKRSQVAKHVKAVRMGLGLREDDILIPFSSETKQGLDELWETVESYVMPENV' A
#
# COMPACT_ATOMS: atom_id res chain seq x y z
N LYS A 1 7.82 -6.81 -9.91
CA LYS A 1 7.91 -5.75 -10.94
C LYS A 1 6.97 -6.02 -12.11
N MET A 2 7.11 -7.15 -12.84
CA MET A 2 6.23 -7.53 -13.96
C MET A 2 4.72 -7.35 -13.73
N MET A 3 4.20 -7.74 -12.56
CA MET A 3 2.78 -7.52 -12.21
C MET A 3 2.41 -6.04 -12.08
N TYR A 4 3.23 -5.25 -11.38
CA TYR A 4 2.97 -3.83 -11.18
C TYR A 4 3.00 -3.10 -12.53
N ASP A 5 4.04 -3.34 -13.33
CA ASP A 5 4.21 -2.75 -14.65
C ASP A 5 3.00 -3.09 -15.53
N TRP A 6 2.58 -4.36 -15.56
CA TRP A 6 1.39 -4.79 -16.31
C TRP A 6 0.11 -4.08 -15.86
N ILE A 7 -0.13 -3.92 -14.55
CA ILE A 7 -1.32 -3.22 -14.05
C ILE A 7 -1.31 -1.75 -14.51
N VAL A 8 -0.17 -1.08 -14.41
CA VAL A 8 -0.01 0.33 -14.81
C VAL A 8 -0.15 0.50 -16.32
N ASP A 9 0.44 -0.40 -17.11
CA ASP A 9 0.34 -0.39 -18.57
C ASP A 9 -1.11 -0.60 -19.07
N ASN A 10 -1.94 -1.28 -18.28
CA ASN A 10 -3.38 -1.43 -18.54
C ASN A 10 -4.22 -0.22 -18.08
N GLY A 11 -3.58 0.86 -17.61
CA GLY A 11 -4.23 2.10 -17.21
C GLY A 11 -4.76 2.12 -15.78
N PHE A 12 -4.43 1.14 -14.96
CA PHE A 12 -4.85 1.08 -13.56
C PHE A 12 -3.77 1.64 -12.62
N ARG A 13 -4.19 2.17 -11.47
CA ARG A 13 -3.30 2.63 -10.39
C ARG A 13 -3.58 1.80 -9.13
N PRO A 14 -2.76 0.78 -8.83
CA PRO A 14 -3.05 -0.12 -7.73
C PRO A 14 -2.70 0.49 -6.37
N VAL A 15 -3.49 0.16 -5.35
CA VAL A 15 -3.11 0.33 -3.95
C VAL A 15 -2.16 -0.80 -3.55
N ILE A 16 -0.98 -0.47 -3.02
CA ILE A 16 0.02 -1.46 -2.65
C ILE A 16 -0.10 -1.80 -1.16
N ILE A 17 -0.29 -3.07 -0.82
CA ILE A 17 -0.30 -3.55 0.56
C ILE A 17 1.00 -4.29 0.87
N ALA A 18 1.84 -3.71 1.72
CA ALA A 18 3.09 -4.33 2.18
C ALA A 18 2.83 -5.17 3.44
N THR A 19 2.43 -6.43 3.22
CA THR A 19 2.04 -7.37 4.28
C THR A 19 3.21 -7.83 5.17
N LYS A 20 2.89 -8.54 6.27
CA LYS A 20 3.83 -9.11 7.27
C LYS A 20 4.64 -8.07 8.04
N LEU A 21 4.03 -6.91 8.32
CA LEU A 21 4.64 -5.82 9.09
C LEU A 21 5.13 -6.26 10.48
N ASP A 22 4.46 -7.23 11.10
CA ASP A 22 4.81 -7.82 12.40
C ASP A 22 6.21 -8.44 12.44
N LYS A 23 6.79 -8.80 11.28
CA LYS A 23 8.15 -9.32 11.19
C LYS A 23 9.23 -8.24 11.20
N LEU A 24 8.84 -6.95 11.20
CA LEU A 24 9.76 -5.81 11.22
C LEU A 24 9.75 -5.10 12.57
N LYS A 25 10.94 -4.67 13.02
CA LYS A 25 11.02 -3.71 14.12
C LYS A 25 10.48 -2.36 13.63
N ARG A 26 9.85 -1.59 14.52
CA ARG A 26 9.31 -0.24 14.21
C ARG A 26 10.32 0.67 13.48
N SER A 27 11.60 0.62 13.87
CA SER A 27 12.69 1.38 13.24
C SER A 27 13.04 0.93 11.82
N GLN A 28 12.70 -0.31 11.43
CA GLN A 28 12.98 -0.86 10.10
C GLN A 28 11.86 -0.57 9.09
N VAL A 29 10.67 -0.19 9.56
CA VAL A 29 9.48 0.01 8.71
C VAL A 29 9.75 1.05 7.62
N ALA A 30 10.21 2.25 8.01
CA ALA A 30 10.49 3.33 7.06
C ALA A 30 11.50 2.92 5.96
N LYS A 31 12.54 2.17 6.33
CA LYS A 31 13.53 1.64 5.37
C LYS A 31 12.89 0.69 4.35
N HIS A 32 12.04 -0.24 4.80
CA HIS A 32 11.40 -1.21 3.92
C HIS A 32 10.32 -0.58 3.05
N VAL A 33 9.53 0.35 3.58
CA VAL A 33 8.57 1.15 2.82
C VAL A 33 9.28 1.89 1.69
N LYS A 34 10.41 2.56 1.99
CA LYS A 34 11.23 3.23 0.97
C LYS A 34 11.76 2.25 -0.07
N ALA A 35 12.22 1.08 0.34
CA ALA A 35 12.72 0.05 -0.58
C ALA A 35 11.62 -0.46 -1.53
N VAL A 36 10.39 -0.67 -1.03
CA VAL A 36 9.25 -1.06 -1.87
C VAL A 36 8.88 0.07 -2.84
N ARG A 37 8.79 1.31 -2.35
CA ARG A 37 8.48 2.50 -3.16
C ARG A 37 9.47 2.64 -4.33
N MET A 38 10.77 2.58 -4.04
CA MET A 38 11.81 2.68 -5.05
C MET A 38 11.87 1.45 -5.97
N GLY A 39 11.68 0.25 -5.43
CA GLY A 39 11.78 -1.00 -6.19
C GLY A 39 10.65 -1.18 -7.22
N LEU A 40 9.46 -0.66 -6.91
CA LEU A 40 8.32 -0.63 -7.84
C LEU A 40 8.28 0.65 -8.68
N GLY A 41 9.05 1.69 -8.33
CA GLY A 41 9.01 2.97 -9.03
C GLY A 41 7.70 3.74 -8.80
N LEU A 42 7.13 3.60 -7.59
CA LEU A 42 5.87 4.24 -7.25
C LEU A 42 6.02 5.77 -7.28
N ARG A 43 4.98 6.45 -7.75
CA ARG A 43 4.87 7.90 -7.73
C ARG A 43 4.57 8.42 -6.31
N GLU A 44 4.62 9.73 -6.11
CA GLU A 44 4.32 10.34 -4.80
C GLU A 44 2.87 10.11 -4.37
N ASP A 45 1.94 10.11 -5.33
CA ASP A 45 0.51 9.90 -5.16
C ASP A 45 0.10 8.42 -5.08
N ASP A 46 1.02 7.49 -5.36
CA ASP A 46 0.73 6.06 -5.23
C ASP A 46 0.66 5.64 -3.76
N ILE A 47 -0.44 4.96 -3.42
CA ILE A 47 -0.76 4.49 -2.06
C ILE A 47 0.02 3.21 -1.75
N LEU A 48 0.71 3.21 -0.61
CA LEU A 48 1.47 2.07 -0.08
C LEU A 48 1.21 1.93 1.43
N ILE A 49 0.50 0.89 1.82
CA ILE A 49 0.04 0.65 3.20
C ILE A 49 0.83 -0.53 3.81
N PRO A 50 1.66 -0.30 4.83
CA PRO A 50 2.26 -1.39 5.62
C PRO A 50 1.20 -2.09 6.46
N PHE A 51 1.11 -3.42 6.36
CA PHE A 51 0.02 -4.18 6.96
C PHE A 51 0.49 -5.46 7.65
N SER A 52 -0.17 -5.86 8.73
CA SER A 52 -0.04 -7.19 9.33
C SER A 52 -1.41 -7.83 9.56
N SER A 53 -1.60 -9.03 9.01
CA SER A 53 -2.77 -9.86 9.32
C SER A 53 -2.72 -10.46 10.72
N GLU A 54 -1.52 -10.62 11.30
CA GLU A 54 -1.34 -11.18 12.65
C GLU A 54 -1.69 -10.14 13.73
N THR A 55 -1.16 -8.92 13.61
CA THR A 55 -1.35 -7.86 14.62
C THR A 55 -2.46 -6.87 14.26
N LYS A 56 -3.06 -6.99 13.07
CA LYS A 56 -4.06 -6.07 12.50
C LYS A 56 -3.54 -4.63 12.30
N GLN A 57 -2.24 -4.42 12.36
CA GLN A 57 -1.65 -3.11 12.07
C GLN A 57 -1.90 -2.71 10.60
N GLY A 58 -2.28 -1.46 10.37
CA GLY A 58 -2.64 -0.93 9.05
C GLY A 58 -4.05 -1.29 8.58
N LEU A 59 -4.86 -1.96 9.42
CA LEU A 59 -6.23 -2.33 9.06
C LEU A 59 -7.15 -1.12 8.91
N ASP A 60 -7.07 -0.16 9.83
CA ASP A 60 -7.90 1.06 9.79
C ASP A 60 -7.57 1.90 8.54
N GLU A 61 -6.28 2.15 8.28
CA GLU A 61 -5.82 2.86 7.06
C GLU A 61 -6.26 2.14 5.77
N LEU A 62 -6.22 0.81 5.75
CA LEU A 62 -6.70 0.03 4.61
C LEU A 62 -8.21 0.17 4.42
N TRP A 63 -8.99 0.12 5.49
CA TRP A 63 -10.44 0.32 5.43
C TRP A 63 -10.80 1.72 4.97
N GLU A 64 -10.21 2.76 5.57
CA GLU A 64 -10.40 4.15 5.15
C GLU A 64 -10.08 4.33 3.66
N THR A 65 -9.00 3.71 3.19
CA THR A 65 -8.64 3.72 1.76
C THR A 65 -9.72 3.07 0.91
N VAL A 66 -10.20 1.88 1.27
CA VAL A 66 -11.26 1.19 0.52
C VAL A 66 -12.56 1.97 0.55
N GLU A 67 -12.96 2.49 1.71
CA GLU A 67 -14.17 3.29 1.87
C GLU A 67 -14.13 4.55 0.99
N SER A 68 -12.97 5.20 0.87
CA SER A 68 -12.80 6.35 -0.02
C SER A 68 -13.07 6.05 -1.50
N TYR A 69 -12.92 4.80 -1.93
CA TYR A 69 -13.21 4.38 -3.31
C TYR A 69 -14.65 3.89 -3.52
N VAL A 70 -15.29 3.38 -2.47
CA VAL A 70 -16.57 2.66 -2.56
C VAL A 70 -17.74 3.52 -2.10
N MET A 71 -17.51 4.42 -1.15
CA MET A 71 -18.55 5.33 -0.68
C MET A 71 -18.63 6.55 -1.60
N PRO A 72 -19.81 6.87 -2.15
CA PRO A 72 -19.99 8.14 -2.86
C PRO A 72 -19.70 9.28 -1.87
N GLU A 73 -18.94 10.29 -2.30
CA GLU A 73 -18.85 11.53 -1.54
C GLU A 73 -20.28 12.00 -1.27
N ASN A 74 -20.63 12.19 0.00
CA ASN A 74 -21.88 12.84 0.36
C ASN A 74 -21.82 14.27 -0.18
N VAL A 75 -22.39 14.48 -1.37
CA VAL A 75 -22.77 15.80 -1.90
C VAL A 75 -23.96 16.32 -1.12
#